data_AF-A0A183KIJ6-F1
#
_entry.id   AF-A0A183KIJ6-F1
#
_cell.length_a   1.000
_cell.length_b   1.000
_cell.length_c   1.000
_cell.angle_alpha   90.00
_cell.angle_beta   90.00
_cell.angle_gamma   90.00
#
_symmetry.space_group_name_H-M   'P 1'
#
loop_
_entity.id
_entity.type
_entity.pdbx_description
1 polymer ?
#
loop_
_entity_poly.entity_id
_entity_poly.type
_entity_poly.pdbx_seq_one_letter_code
_entity_poly.pdbx_strand_id
1 'polypeptide(L)'
;MKSMRNSLFFPTRKGAGYHLDLLVVAVTILSNSILGIPWFVAATVLSINHVLSLKKESETNAPGERPVYLGCREQRVTGVLIFLFIGLSVFMTPLLSRIPMPVLYGIFLFMGISSMRGIQMFERLSLLFMPVKYQPDYPYLRLATNCFFFLGKN
;
A
#
# COMPACT_ATOMS: atom_id res chain seq x y z
N MET A 1 3.03 7.94 6.82
CA MET A 1 2.52 7.52 5.49
C MET A 1 3.31 8.07 4.29
N LYS A 2 3.76 9.34 4.32
CA LYS A 2 4.59 9.94 3.25
C LYS A 2 5.95 9.25 3.05
N SER A 3 6.52 8.65 4.11
CA SER A 3 7.82 7.94 4.03
C SER A 3 7.78 6.66 3.17
N MET A 4 6.74 5.82 3.27
CA MET A 4 6.58 4.63 2.39
C MET A 4 6.26 5.01 0.93
N ARG A 5 5.64 6.17 0.71
CA ARG A 5 5.36 6.69 -0.64
C ARG A 5 6.64 7.01 -1.40
N ASN A 6 7.65 7.52 -0.69
CA ASN A 6 8.93 7.93 -1.28
C ASN A 6 9.81 6.74 -1.70
N SER A 7 9.69 5.58 -1.03
CA SER A 7 10.53 4.41 -1.30
C SER A 7 10.08 3.61 -2.52
N LEU A 8 8.82 3.72 -2.94
CA LEU A 8 8.27 2.86 -4.00
C LEU A 8 8.23 3.50 -5.38
N PHE A 9 8.24 4.85 -5.51
CA PHE A 9 8.03 5.43 -6.84
C PHE A 9 8.57 6.85 -7.18
N PHE A 10 8.93 7.73 -6.23
CA PHE A 10 9.48 9.07 -6.56
C PHE A 10 10.37 9.67 -5.45
N PRO A 11 11.59 10.17 -5.75
CA PRO A 11 12.34 11.03 -4.83
C PRO A 11 11.80 12.46 -4.88
N THR A 12 10.60 12.71 -4.33
CA THR A 12 10.18 14.08 -4.04
C THR A 12 10.56 14.43 -2.61
N ARG A 13 11.50 15.36 -2.43
CA ARG A 13 11.81 15.96 -1.13
C ARG A 13 10.60 16.78 -0.65
N LYS A 14 9.60 16.15 -0.06
CA LYS A 14 8.49 16.86 0.58
C LYS A 14 8.89 17.20 2.03
N GLY A 15 9.40 18.42 2.21
CA GLY A 15 9.73 19.00 3.51
C GLY A 15 8.50 19.28 4.39
N ALA A 16 8.75 19.36 5.70
CA ALA A 16 7.89 19.86 6.80
C ALA A 16 6.51 19.21 7.04
N GLY A 17 5.94 18.47 6.10
CA GLY A 17 4.57 17.96 6.21
C GLY A 17 4.37 16.76 7.14
N TYR A 18 5.42 16.27 7.83
CA TYR A 18 5.33 15.18 8.81
C TYR A 18 5.02 15.71 10.22
N HIS A 19 5.57 16.87 10.58
CA HIS A 19 5.27 17.54 11.85
C HIS A 19 3.82 18.04 11.89
N LEU A 20 3.33 18.61 10.79
CA LEU A 20 1.92 19.00 10.64
C LEU A 20 0.96 17.80 10.75
N ASP A 21 1.34 16.64 10.22
CA ASP A 21 0.54 15.40 10.31
C ASP A 21 0.45 14.93 11.78
N LEU A 22 1.57 14.98 12.50
CA LEU A 22 1.64 14.61 13.92
C LEU A 22 0.81 15.55 14.81
N LEU A 23 0.85 16.85 14.53
CA LEU A 23 0.07 17.85 15.26
C LEU A 23 -1.43 17.65 15.03
N VAL A 24 -1.86 17.44 13.78
CA VAL A 24 -3.27 17.19 13.46
C VAL A 24 -3.78 15.93 14.15
N VAL A 25 -3.00 14.84 14.12
CA VAL A 25 -3.35 13.60 14.85
C VAL A 25 -3.49 13.85 16.35
N ALA A 26 -2.54 14.58 16.96
CA ALA A 26 -2.61 14.92 18.39
C ALA A 26 -3.86 15.74 18.76
N VAL A 27 -4.25 16.72 17.94
CA VAL A 27 -5.47 17.51 18.14
C VAL A 27 -6.72 16.64 18.02
N THR A 28 -6.79 15.77 17.00
CA THR A 28 -7.95 14.88 16.82
C THR A 28 -8.11 13.86 17.94
N ILE A 29 -7.00 13.39 18.49
CA ILE A 29 -6.95 12.53 19.67
C ILE A 29 -7.52 13.26 20.89
N LEU A 30 -7.08 14.51 21.11
CA LEU A 30 -7.55 15.31 22.24
C LEU A 30 -9.05 15.58 22.14
N SER A 31 -9.56 15.92 20.95
CA SER A 31 -11.00 16.10 20.74
C SER A 31 -11.81 14.82 20.94
N ASN A 32 -11.32 13.66 20.47
CA ASN A 32 -12.02 12.38 20.67
C ASN A 32 -12.00 11.92 22.13
N SER A 33 -10.95 12.25 22.87
CA SER A 33 -10.83 11.98 24.30
C SER A 33 -11.91 12.70 25.11
N ILE A 34 -12.21 13.96 24.77
CA ILE A 34 -13.30 14.74 25.41
C ILE A 34 -14.67 14.14 25.09
N LEU A 35 -14.87 13.65 23.87
CA LEU A 35 -16.14 13.07 23.41
C LEU A 35 -16.32 11.58 23.78
N GLY A 36 -15.29 10.92 24.33
CA GLY A 36 -15.34 9.50 24.71
C GLY A 36 -15.35 8.50 23.53
N ILE A 37 -15.04 8.96 22.32
CA ILE A 37 -15.10 8.16 21.09
C ILE A 37 -13.73 7.47 20.87
N PRO A 38 -13.67 6.20 20.37
CA PRO A 38 -12.42 5.49 20.11
C PRO A 38 -11.44 6.27 19.23
N TRP A 39 -10.14 6.09 19.48
CA TRP A 39 -9.09 6.90 18.88
C TRP A 39 -8.82 6.40 17.45
N PHE A 40 -8.88 7.30 16.47
CA PHE A 40 -8.63 6.93 15.07
C PHE A 40 -7.14 6.89 14.77
N VAL A 41 -6.65 5.77 14.24
CA VAL A 41 -5.27 5.60 13.79
C VAL A 41 -5.18 5.61 12.26
N ALA A 42 -4.03 6.01 11.72
CA ALA A 42 -3.79 6.01 10.28
C ALA A 42 -3.84 4.58 9.71
N ALA A 43 -4.80 4.32 8.81
CA ALA A 43 -4.98 3.02 8.16
C ALA A 43 -3.97 2.82 7.01
N THR A 44 -2.89 2.08 7.26
CA THR A 44 -1.80 1.85 6.31
C THR A 44 -2.25 1.09 5.06
N VAL A 45 -2.91 -0.06 5.20
CA VAL A 45 -3.37 -0.89 4.07
C VAL A 45 -4.36 -0.14 3.17
N LEU A 46 -5.32 0.56 3.77
CA LEU A 46 -6.30 1.36 3.03
C LEU A 46 -5.62 2.49 2.25
N SER A 47 -4.66 3.18 2.89
CA SER A 47 -3.93 4.26 2.25
C SER A 47 -3.08 3.80 1.06
N ILE A 48 -2.47 2.62 1.17
CA ILE A 48 -1.67 2.02 0.10
C ILE A 48 -2.60 1.67 -1.06
N ASN A 49 -3.70 0.96 -0.80
CA ASN A 49 -4.66 0.60 -1.85
C ASN A 49 -5.30 1.82 -2.54
N HIS A 50 -5.60 2.88 -1.80
CA HIS A 50 -6.09 4.14 -2.38
C HIS A 50 -5.06 4.83 -3.27
N VAL A 51 -3.76 4.74 -2.94
CA VAL A 51 -2.70 5.29 -3.81
C VAL A 51 -2.45 4.39 -5.02
N LEU A 52 -2.53 3.06 -4.83
CA LEU A 52 -2.41 2.08 -5.92
C LEU A 52 -3.54 2.23 -6.94
N SER A 53 -4.78 2.53 -6.52
CA SER A 53 -5.89 2.78 -7.45
C SER A 53 -5.74 4.08 -8.26
N LEU A 54 -4.93 5.03 -7.79
CA LEU A 54 -4.64 6.31 -8.45
C LEU A 54 -3.37 6.28 -9.30
N LYS A 55 -2.71 5.12 -9.39
CA LYS A 55 -1.47 4.91 -10.12
C LYS A 55 -1.76 4.65 -11.59
N LYS A 56 -1.12 5.40 -12.48
CA LYS A 56 -1.23 5.19 -13.93
C LYS A 56 -0.02 4.40 -14.42
N GLU A 57 -0.26 3.18 -14.89
CA GLU A 57 0.74 2.34 -15.55
C GLU A 57 0.73 2.63 -17.07
N SER A 58 1.86 2.52 -17.75
CA SER A 58 1.94 2.71 -19.20
C SER A 58 1.23 1.59 -19.96
N GLU A 59 0.34 1.96 -20.88
CA GLU A 59 -0.42 1.04 -21.73
C GLU A 59 0.41 0.39 -22.84
N THR A 60 1.67 0.80 -23.03
CA THR A 60 2.56 0.23 -24.05
C THR A 60 3.73 -0.47 -23.37
N ASN A 61 3.65 -1.79 -23.22
CA ASN A 61 4.82 -2.62 -22.94
C ASN A 61 4.84 -3.75 -23.98
N ALA A 62 5.94 -3.87 -24.71
CA ALA A 62 6.25 -5.09 -25.43
C ALA A 62 6.34 -6.27 -24.42
N PRO A 63 6.01 -7.50 -24.82
CA PRO A 63 6.02 -8.66 -23.92
C PRO A 63 7.42 -8.85 -23.31
N GLY A 64 7.58 -8.53 -22.02
CA GLY A 64 8.85 -8.71 -21.27
C GLY A 64 9.38 -7.47 -20.55
N GLU A 65 8.84 -6.28 -20.79
CA GLU A 65 9.29 -5.05 -20.09
C GLU A 65 8.46 -4.76 -18.83
N ARG A 66 9.14 -4.35 -17.74
CA ARG A 66 8.47 -3.99 -16.48
C ARG A 66 7.65 -2.72 -16.70
N PRO A 67 6.38 -2.64 -16.26
CA PRO A 67 5.51 -1.52 -16.56
C PRO A 67 6.13 -0.20 -16.11
N VAL A 68 6.32 0.71 -17.07
CA VAL A 68 6.83 2.05 -16.79
C VAL A 68 5.69 2.88 -16.24
N TYR A 69 5.74 3.07 -14.94
CA TYR A 69 4.82 3.92 -14.20
C TYR A 69 4.91 5.39 -14.66
N LEU A 70 3.81 5.89 -15.24
CA LEU A 70 3.72 7.24 -15.80
C LEU A 70 3.43 8.31 -14.73
N GLY A 71 2.99 7.91 -13.53
CA GLY A 71 2.75 8.82 -12.40
C GLY A 71 1.50 8.47 -11.59
N CYS A 72 1.25 9.25 -10.54
CA CYS A 72 0.06 9.12 -9.68
C CYS A 72 -0.74 10.42 -9.74
N ARG A 73 -2.06 10.33 -9.96
CA ARG A 73 -2.94 11.52 -9.92
C ARG A 73 -3.18 11.88 -8.45
N GLU A 74 -2.68 13.05 -8.02
CA GLU A 74 -2.97 13.55 -6.67
C GLU A 74 -4.43 14.03 -6.59
N GLN A 75 -5.33 13.17 -6.14
CA GLN A 75 -6.74 13.50 -5.97
C GLN A 75 -7.06 13.75 -4.48
N ARG A 76 -7.23 15.03 -4.11
CA ARG A 76 -7.69 15.40 -2.75
C ARG A 76 -9.19 15.16 -2.55
N VAL A 77 -9.94 15.17 -3.65
CA VAL A 77 -11.41 15.04 -3.66
C VAL A 77 -11.85 13.64 -3.20
N THR A 78 -11.12 12.58 -3.55
CA THR A 78 -11.49 11.21 -3.16
C THR A 78 -11.44 11.02 -1.65
N GLY A 79 -10.46 11.62 -0.96
CA GLY A 79 -10.39 11.61 0.50
C GLY A 79 -11.63 12.24 1.14
N VAL A 80 -12.01 13.45 0.69
CA VAL A 80 -13.19 14.15 1.21
C VAL A 80 -14.49 13.37 0.93
N LEU A 81 -14.61 12.79 -0.27
CA LEU A 81 -15.77 11.97 -0.62
C LEU A 81 -15.89 10.72 0.25
N ILE A 82 -14.80 10.03 0.56
CA ILE A 82 -14.82 8.84 1.44
C ILE A 82 -15.33 9.23 2.83
N PHE A 83 -14.84 10.32 3.43
CA PHE A 83 -15.33 10.79 4.73
C PHE A 83 -16.81 11.18 4.69
N LEU A 84 -17.25 11.85 3.62
CA LEU A 84 -18.65 12.20 3.42
C LEU A 84 -19.54 10.96 3.28
N PHE A 85 -19.13 9.96 2.50
CA PHE A 85 -19.86 8.70 2.36
C PHE A 85 -19.91 7.89 3.66
N ILE A 86 -18.85 7.93 4.49
CA ILE A 86 -18.88 7.30 5.82
C ILE A 86 -19.93 7.98 6.70
N GLY A 87 -20.00 9.31 6.72
CA GLY A 87 -21.04 10.04 7.45
C GLY A 87 -22.45 9.75 6.93
N LEU A 88 -22.62 9.69 5.60
CA LEU A 88 -23.90 9.40 4.96
C LEU A 88 -24.33 7.92 5.12
N SER A 89 -23.36 7.00 5.32
CA SER A 89 -23.64 5.57 5.48
C SER A 89 -24.54 5.26 6.68
N VAL A 90 -24.51 6.08 7.73
CA VAL A 90 -25.38 5.96 8.91
C VAL A 90 -26.85 6.12 8.53
N PHE A 91 -27.17 7.02 7.58
CA PHE A 91 -28.54 7.20 7.09
C PHE A 91 -28.98 6.07 6.14
N MET A 92 -28.03 5.44 5.44
CA MET A 92 -28.26 4.36 4.47
C MET A 92 -28.04 2.95 5.04
N THR A 93 -27.97 2.83 6.37
CA THR A 93 -27.84 1.56 7.11
C THR A 93 -28.77 0.43 6.61
N PRO A 94 -30.08 0.65 6.32
CA PRO A 94 -30.95 -0.45 5.88
C PRO A 94 -30.55 -1.04 4.51
N LEU A 95 -29.90 -0.25 3.65
CA LEU A 95 -29.40 -0.72 2.36
C LEU A 95 -28.07 -1.48 2.52
N LEU A 96 -27.18 -0.99 3.38
CA LEU A 96 -25.88 -1.61 3.68
C LEU A 96 -26.02 -2.97 4.39
N SER A 97 -27.07 -3.17 5.20
CA SER A 97 -27.32 -4.42 5.89
C SER A 97 -27.62 -5.61 4.97
N ARG A 98 -27.85 -5.37 3.67
CA ARG A 98 -28.07 -6.43 2.67
C ARG A 98 -26.76 -7.05 2.18
N ILE A 99 -25.61 -6.47 2.54
CA ILE A 99 -24.31 -6.95 2.12
C ILE A 99 -23.85 -8.08 3.07
N PRO A 100 -23.64 -9.31 2.58
CA PRO A 100 -23.24 -10.43 3.42
C PRO A 100 -21.78 -10.25 3.89
N MET A 101 -21.52 -10.49 5.18
CA MET A 101 -20.18 -10.41 5.79
C MET A 101 -19.06 -11.17 5.05
N PRO A 102 -19.32 -12.35 4.44
CA PRO A 102 -18.34 -13.05 3.61
C PRO A 102 -17.69 -12.19 2.51
N VAL A 103 -18.44 -11.27 1.90
CA VAL A 103 -17.94 -10.40 0.83
C VAL A 103 -16.92 -9.40 1.39
N LEU A 104 -17.17 -8.86 2.58
CA LEU A 104 -16.25 -7.93 3.25
C LEU A 104 -14.92 -8.64 3.58
N TYR A 105 -14.97 -9.89 4.06
CA TYR A 105 -13.76 -10.66 4.30
C TYR A 105 -12.95 -10.91 3.03
N GLY A 106 -13.61 -11.18 1.90
CA GLY A 106 -12.95 -11.33 0.60
C GLY A 106 -12.24 -10.05 0.14
N ILE A 107 -12.89 -8.90 0.28
CA ILE A 107 -12.31 -7.59 -0.07
C ILE A 107 -11.14 -7.26 0.86
N PHE A 108 -11.28 -7.51 2.16
CA PHE A 108 -10.22 -7.30 3.15
C PHE A 108 -8.98 -8.15 2.83
N LEU A 109 -9.18 -9.43 2.50
CA LEU A 109 -8.11 -10.35 2.11
C LEU A 109 -7.42 -9.88 0.81
N PHE A 110 -8.19 -9.48 -0.19
CA PHE A 110 -7.65 -8.95 -1.45
C PHE A 110 -6.80 -7.69 -1.23
N MET A 111 -7.30 -6.73 -0.43
CA MET A 111 -6.55 -5.52 -0.09
C MET A 111 -5.25 -5.83 0.68
N GLY A 112 -5.29 -6.84 1.55
CA GLY A 112 -4.11 -7.36 2.26
C GLY A 112 -3.05 -7.88 1.29
N ILE A 113 -3.42 -8.84 0.44
CA ILE A 113 -2.50 -9.44 -0.54
C ILE A 113 -1.95 -8.40 -1.53
N SER A 114 -2.81 -7.50 -2.02
CA SER A 114 -2.39 -6.41 -2.91
C SER A 114 -1.34 -5.51 -2.27
N SER A 115 -1.51 -5.18 -0.98
CA SER A 115 -0.57 -4.33 -0.25
C SER A 115 0.80 -4.96 0.01
N MET A 116 0.91 -6.29 -0.07
CA MET A 116 2.17 -7.02 0.08
C MET A 116 3.05 -6.98 -1.18
N ARG A 117 2.46 -6.67 -2.35
CA ARG A 117 3.20 -6.54 -3.62
C ARG A 117 4.04 -5.26 -3.61
N GLY A 118 5.37 -5.40 -3.73
CA GLY A 118 6.32 -4.28 -3.73
C GLY A 118 7.04 -4.03 -2.38
N ILE A 119 6.82 -4.88 -1.38
CA ILE A 119 7.64 -4.87 -0.15
C ILE A 119 8.91 -5.67 -0.41
N GLN A 120 10.07 -5.00 -0.34
CA GLN A 120 11.39 -5.62 -0.56
C GLN A 120 11.63 -6.87 0.31
N MET A 121 11.10 -6.87 1.54
CA MET A 121 11.17 -8.03 2.43
C MET A 121 10.39 -9.24 1.89
N PHE A 122 9.18 -9.02 1.37
CA PHE A 122 8.35 -10.11 0.82
C PHE A 122 8.90 -10.63 -0.51
N GLU A 123 9.45 -9.75 -1.34
CA GLU A 123 10.15 -10.14 -2.56
C GLU A 123 11.39 -11.01 -2.26
N ARG A 124 12.17 -10.65 -1.24
CA ARG A 124 13.30 -11.46 -0.76
C ARG A 124 12.86 -12.78 -0.16
N LEU A 125 11.76 -12.80 0.60
CA LEU A 125 11.21 -14.04 1.15
C LEU A 125 10.73 -14.97 0.03
N SER A 126 10.04 -14.43 -0.99
CA SER A 126 9.62 -15.20 -2.16
C SER A 126 10.80 -15.72 -2.99
N LEU A 127 11.92 -14.98 -3.04
CA LEU A 127 13.15 -15.42 -3.71
C LEU A 127 13.80 -16.63 -3.03
N LEU A 128 13.60 -16.85 -1.71
CA LEU A 128 14.09 -18.03 -1.00
C LEU A 128 13.31 -19.30 -1.38
N PHE A 129 12.03 -19.17 -1.74
CA PHE A 129 11.18 -20.30 -2.14
C PHE A 129 11.25 -20.62 -3.64
N MET A 130 11.88 -19.77 -4.44
CA MET A 130 11.97 -19.96 -5.89
C MET A 130 13.25 -20.74 -6.26
N PRO A 131 13.17 -21.78 -7.12
CA PRO A 131 14.36 -22.47 -7.57
C PRO A 131 15.18 -21.59 -8.53
N VAL A 132 16.51 -21.76 -8.49
CA VAL A 132 17.53 -20.91 -9.16
C VAL A 132 17.26 -20.68 -10.66
N LYS A 133 16.53 -21.59 -11.34
CA LYS A 133 16.21 -21.50 -12.77
C LYS A 133 15.27 -20.34 -13.14
N TYR A 134 14.41 -19.91 -12.22
CA TYR A 134 13.44 -18.82 -12.47
C TYR A 134 13.85 -17.51 -11.82
N GLN A 135 15.08 -17.42 -11.33
CA GLN A 135 15.54 -16.28 -10.55
C GLN A 135 15.74 -15.06 -11.46
N PRO A 136 15.04 -13.93 -11.22
CA PRO A 136 15.20 -12.71 -12.01
C PRO A 136 16.58 -12.08 -11.82
N ASP A 137 17.10 -11.42 -12.86
CA ASP A 137 18.39 -10.74 -12.84
C ASP A 137 18.37 -9.50 -11.94
N TYR A 138 18.72 -9.66 -10.65
CA TYR A 138 19.01 -8.54 -9.76
C TYR A 138 20.52 -8.46 -9.44
N PRO A 139 21.09 -7.24 -9.30
CA PRO A 139 22.52 -7.08 -9.02
C PRO A 139 22.94 -7.70 -7.67
N TYR A 140 22.04 -7.74 -6.68
CA TYR A 140 22.29 -8.41 -5.39
C TYR A 140 22.25 -9.93 -5.47
N LEU A 141 21.60 -10.51 -6.48
CA LEU A 141 21.61 -11.96 -6.71
C LEU A 141 22.93 -12.42 -7.31
N ARG A 142 23.59 -11.62 -8.15
CA ARG A 142 24.91 -11.99 -8.69
C ARG A 142 25.97 -12.21 -7.60
N LEU A 143 25.88 -11.47 -6.50
CA LEU A 143 26.77 -11.65 -5.34
C LEU A 143 26.39 -12.91 -4.52
N ALA A 144 25.09 -13.14 -4.32
CA ALA A 144 24.59 -14.28 -3.54
C ALA A 144 24.63 -15.62 -4.29
N THR A 145 24.41 -15.65 -5.61
CA THR A 145 24.49 -16.85 -6.45
C THR A 145 25.90 -17.43 -6.46
N ASN A 146 26.96 -16.60 -6.41
CA ASN A 146 28.32 -17.09 -6.23
C ASN A 146 28.54 -17.77 -4.86
N CYS A 147 27.83 -17.32 -3.81
CA CYS A 147 27.89 -17.94 -2.49
C CYS A 147 27.00 -19.20 -2.39
N PHE A 148 25.81 -19.19 -3.01
CA PHE A 148 24.88 -20.33 -3.00
C PHE A 148 25.35 -21.47 -3.92
N PHE A 149 26.04 -21.16 -5.02
CA PHE A 149 26.72 -22.16 -5.86
C PHE A 149 27.87 -22.85 -5.10
N PHE A 150 28.52 -22.15 -4.16
CA PHE A 150 29.56 -22.71 -3.30
C PHE A 150 29.03 -23.60 -2.15
N LEU A 151 27.76 -23.45 -1.78
CA LEU A 151 27.11 -24.18 -0.68
C LEU A 151 26.24 -25.37 -1.14
N GLY A 152 26.11 -25.59 -2.46
CA GLY A 152 25.19 -26.58 -3.04
C GLY A 152 25.77 -27.49 -4.11
N LYS A 153 27.09 -27.56 -4.27
CA LYS A 153 27.76 -28.60 -5.08
C LYS A 153 29.04 -29.12 -4.41
N ASN A 154 28.84 -30.06 -3.50
CA ASN A 154 29.60 -31.32 -3.43
C ASN A 154 28.57 -32.43 -3.22
#